data_AF-G9K8E3-F1
#
_entry.id   AF-G9K8E3-F1
#
_cell.length_a   1.000
_cell.length_b   1.000
_cell.length_c   1.000
_cell.angle_alpha   90.00
_cell.angle_beta   90.00
_cell.angle_gamma   90.00
#
_symmetry.space_group_name_H-M   'P 1'
#
loop_
_entity.id
_entity.type
_entity.pdbx_description
1 polymer ?
#
loop_
_entity_poly.entity_id
_entity_poly.type
_entity_poly.pdbx_seq_one_letter_code
_entity_poly.pdbx_strand_id
1 'polypeptide(L)' 'NSSVIMEDGLVQDEFSESVKMSTYLVAFIVGEMKNLSQDVNGTLVSIYAVPEKIGQVHHALETTVKLLEFYQNYFEIQ' A
#
# COMPACT_ATOMS: atom_id res chain seq x y z
N ASN A 1 2.70 -11.25 -9.04
CA ASN A 1 2.15 -9.93 -9.40
C ASN A 1 2.24 -9.73 -10.89
N SER A 2 1.09 -9.70 -11.57
CA SER A 2 0.95 -9.50 -13.01
C SER A 2 -0.29 -8.66 -13.29
N SER A 3 -0.23 -7.86 -14.35
CA SER A 3 -1.36 -7.11 -14.89
C SER A 3 -1.46 -7.44 -16.37
N VAL A 4 -2.57 -8.05 -16.79
CA VAL A 4 -2.76 -8.53 -18.16
C VAL A 4 -3.94 -7.81 -18.80
N ILE A 5 -3.73 -7.23 -19.98
CA ILE A 5 -4.80 -6.62 -20.77
C ILE A 5 -5.61 -7.74 -21.45
N MET A 6 -6.93 -7.69 -21.30
CA MET A 6 -7.89 -8.64 -21.88
C MET A 6 -8.44 -8.13 -23.22
N GLU A 7 -9.06 -9.02 -24.00
CA GLU A 7 -9.54 -8.71 -25.35
C GLU A 7 -10.65 -7.64 -25.39
N ASP A 8 -11.38 -7.46 -24.30
CA ASP A 8 -12.46 -6.49 -24.14
C ASP A 8 -11.97 -5.12 -23.62
N GLY A 9 -10.65 -4.94 -23.47
CA GLY A 9 -10.05 -3.71 -22.95
C GLY A 9 -10.05 -3.61 -21.42
N LEU A 10 -10.47 -4.67 -20.71
CA LEU A 10 -10.28 -4.77 -19.26
C LEU A 10 -8.85 -5.17 -18.92
N VAL A 11 -8.47 -4.98 -17.65
CA VAL A 11 -7.19 -5.43 -17.10
C VAL A 11 -7.47 -6.42 -15.98
N GLN A 12 -6.80 -7.57 -16.02
CA GLN A 12 -6.79 -8.55 -14.95
C GLN A 12 -5.52 -8.36 -14.11
N ASP A 13 -5.69 -7.95 -12.85
CA ASP A 13 -4.62 -7.86 -11.86
C ASP A 13 -4.57 -9.12 -10.98
N GLU A 14 -3.37 -9.69 -10.82
CA GLU A 14 -3.10 -10.81 -9.92
C GLU A 14 -2.11 -10.39 -8.84
N PHE A 15 -2.52 -10.50 -7.57
CA PHE A 15 -1.69 -10.21 -6.40
C PHE A 15 -1.00 -11.49 -5.90
N SER A 16 0.14 -11.33 -5.23
CA SER A 16 0.85 -12.44 -4.61
C SER A 16 0.01 -13.12 -3.52
N GLU A 17 0.23 -14.41 -3.30
CA GLU A 17 -0.40 -15.14 -2.20
C GLU A 17 -0.10 -14.48 -0.85
N SER A 18 -1.13 -14.24 -0.04
CA SER A 18 -0.99 -13.62 1.27
C SER A 18 -0.44 -14.60 2.30
N VAL A 19 0.20 -14.07 3.35
CA VAL A 19 0.47 -14.86 4.56
C VAL A 19 -0.84 -15.36 5.21
N LYS A 20 -0.74 -16.35 6.10
CA LYS A 20 -1.90 -16.87 6.82
C LYS A 20 -2.54 -15.77 7.68
N MET A 21 -3.80 -15.46 7.39
CA MET A 21 -4.58 -14.45 8.10
C MET A 21 -6.06 -14.84 8.19
N SER A 22 -6.83 -14.13 9.02
CA SER A 22 -8.28 -14.32 9.12
C SER A 22 -9.01 -13.61 7.96
N THR A 23 -10.16 -14.15 7.54
CA THR A 23 -10.91 -13.62 6.39
C THR A 23 -11.41 -12.19 6.56
N TYR A 24 -11.60 -11.71 7.80
CA TYR A 24 -12.02 -10.33 8.06
C TYR A 24 -10.97 -9.27 7.71
N LEU A 25 -9.72 -9.66 7.42
CA LEU A 25 -8.64 -8.77 6.99
C LEU A 25 -8.48 -8.70 5.47
N VAL A 26 -9.22 -9.49 4.70
CA VAL A 26 -9.17 -9.44 3.23
C VAL A 26 -9.66 -8.08 2.74
N ALA A 27 -8.87 -7.42 1.89
CA ALA A 27 -9.20 -6.12 1.31
C ALA A 27 -8.63 -5.95 -0.10
N PHE A 28 -9.38 -5.26 -0.96
CA PHE A 28 -8.94 -4.76 -2.26
C PHE A 28 -9.72 -3.48 -2.61
N ILE A 29 -9.11 -2.58 -3.39
CA ILE A 29 -9.70 -1.28 -3.76
C ILE A 29 -9.53 -1.08 -5.27
N VAL A 30 -10.60 -0.63 -5.94
CA VAL A 30 -10.58 -0.22 -7.35
C VAL A 30 -11.06 1.23 -7.43
N GLY A 31 -10.25 2.11 -8.01
CA GLY A 31 -10.57 3.52 -8.18
C GLY A 31 -9.37 4.35 -8.63
N GLU A 32 -9.63 5.55 -9.13
CA GLU A 32 -8.59 6.48 -9.57
C GLU A 32 -7.91 7.13 -8.36
N MET A 33 -6.65 6.76 -8.12
CA MET A 33 -5.87 7.24 -6.99
C MET A 33 -4.46 7.60 -7.43
N LYS A 34 -3.83 8.54 -6.72
CA LYS A 34 -2.40 8.80 -6.77
C LYS A 34 -1.76 8.38 -5.45
N ASN A 35 -0.46 8.11 -5.48
CA ASN A 35 0.30 7.80 -4.28
C ASN A 35 1.49 8.74 -4.07
N LEU A 36 1.92 8.81 -2.82
CA LEU A 36 3.25 9.28 -2.42
C LEU A 36 3.89 8.16 -1.61
N SER A 37 5.13 7.79 -1.95
CA SER A 37 5.77 6.58 -1.42
C SER A 37 7.18 6.84 -0.88
N GLN A 38 7.59 6.06 0.12
CA GLN A 38 8.93 6.05 0.69
C GLN A 38 9.31 4.62 1.10
N ASP A 39 10.54 4.20 0.78
CA ASP A 39 11.09 2.94 1.27
C ASP A 39 11.59 3.08 2.72
N VAL A 40 11.22 2.13 3.57
CA VAL A 40 11.65 2.03 4.97
C VAL A 40 12.18 0.62 5.20
N ASN A 41 13.50 0.47 5.13
CA ASN A 41 14.19 -0.81 5.35
C ASN A 41 13.66 -1.96 4.49
N GLY A 42 13.36 -1.71 3.21
CA GLY A 42 12.81 -2.68 2.28
C GLY A 42 11.29 -2.85 2.34
N THR A 43 10.59 -2.09 3.19
CA THR A 43 9.14 -1.96 3.16
C THR A 43 8.74 -0.67 2.46
N LEU A 44 8.04 -0.78 1.33
CA LEU A 44 7.54 0.38 0.59
C LEU A 44 6.26 0.92 1.23
N VAL A 45 6.36 2.03 1.95
CA VAL A 45 5.21 2.73 2.56
C VAL A 45 4.62 3.68 1.52
N SER A 46 3.32 3.54 1.22
CA SER A 46 2.62 4.36 0.23
C SER A 46 1.30 4.89 0.79
N ILE A 47 1.09 6.21 0.70
CA ILE A 47 -0.20 6.84 1.03
C ILE A 47 -0.96 7.12 -0.26
N TYR A 48 -2.18 6.58 -0.36
CA TYR A 48 -3.06 6.74 -1.51
C TYR A 48 -4.16 7.77 -1.22
N ALA A 49 -4.46 8.60 -2.21
CA ALA A 49 -5.58 9.55 -2.16
C ALA A 49 -6.14 9.78 -3.56
N VAL A 50 -7.36 10.32 -3.65
CA VAL A 50 -7.87 10.85 -4.92
C VAL A 50 -6.93 11.93 -5.47
N PRO A 51 -6.78 12.08 -6.80
CA PRO A 51 -5.76 12.95 -7.40
C PRO A 51 -5.77 14.39 -6.88
N GLU A 52 -6.95 14.94 -6.60
CA GLU A 52 -7.12 16.31 -6.10
C GLU A 52 -6.60 16.53 -4.67
N LYS A 53 -6.50 15.47 -3.87
CA LYS A 53 -6.09 15.53 -2.46
C LYS A 53 -4.67 15.05 -2.21
N ILE A 54 -3.94 14.63 -3.24
CA ILE A 54 -2.60 14.06 -3.08
C ILE A 54 -1.60 15.02 -2.39
N GLY A 55 -1.76 16.34 -2.57
CA GLY A 55 -0.91 17.32 -1.89
C GLY A 55 -1.02 17.30 -0.36
N GLN A 56 -2.08 16.71 0.19
CA GLN A 56 -2.37 16.70 1.63
C GLN A 56 -1.75 15.50 2.37
N VAL A 57 -1.10 14.55 1.66
CA VAL A 57 -0.69 13.26 2.26
C VAL A 57 0.71 13.26 2.91
N HIS A 58 1.49 14.33 2.75
CA HIS A 58 2.88 14.42 3.23
C HIS A 58 3.00 14.12 4.73
N HIS A 59 2.13 14.74 5.54
CA HIS A 59 2.16 14.54 6.99
C HIS A 59 1.84 13.08 7.39
N ALA A 60 0.91 12.44 6.68
CA ALA A 60 0.57 11.05 6.93
C ALA A 60 1.75 10.12 6.60
N LEU A 61 2.46 10.37 5.50
CA LEU A 61 3.64 9.59 5.14
C LEU A 61 4.76 9.74 6.17
N GLU A 62 5.15 10.97 6.52
CA GLU A 62 6.21 11.23 7.50
C GLU A 62 5.90 10.60 8.88
N THR A 63 4.64 10.67 9.31
CA THR A 63 4.21 10.09 10.58
C THR A 63 4.23 8.56 10.53
N THR A 64 3.76 7.97 9.43
CA THR A 64 3.73 6.52 9.25
C THR A 64 5.15 5.93 9.26
N VAL A 65 6.10 6.56 8.57
CA VAL A 65 7.51 6.13 8.57
C VAL A 65 8.08 6.10 9.98
N LYS A 66 7.93 7.20 10.74
CA LYS A 66 8.43 7.29 12.12
C LYS A 66 7.80 6.25 13.05
N LEU A 67 6.48 6.03 12.93
CA LEU A 67 5.78 5.06 13.76
C LEU A 67 6.10 3.62 13.38
N LEU A 68 6.30 3.33 12.10
CA LEU A 68 6.70 2.00 11.63
C LEU A 68 8.08 1.62 12.20
N GLU A 69 9.06 2.51 12.08
CA GLU A 69 10.40 2.31 12.66
C GLU A 69 10.33 2.15 14.18
N PHE A 70 9.51 2.97 14.86
CA PHE A 70 9.29 2.85 16.30
C PHE A 70 8.72 1.47 16.67
N TYR A 71 7.68 0.99 15.99
CA TYR A 71 7.06 -0.29 16.33
C TYR A 71 7.93 -1.50 15.99
N GLN A 72 8.71 -1.45 14.91
CA GLN A 72 9.70 -2.49 14.62
C GLN A 72 10.72 -2.61 15.74
N ASN A 73 11.26 -1.49 16.22
CA ASN A 73 12.21 -1.47 17.33
C ASN A 73 11.56 -1.88 18.66
N TYR A 74 10.35 -1.39 18.93
CA TYR A 74 9.67 -1.62 20.20
C TYR A 74 9.20 -3.07 20.39
N PHE A 75 8.71 -3.71 19.32
CA PHE A 75 8.25 -5.09 19.38
C PHE A 75 9.35 -6.11 19.08
N GLU A 76 10.53 -5.66 18.63
CA GLU A 76 11.67 -6.51 18.24
C GLU A 76 11.30 -7.57 17.18
N ILE A 77 10.36 -7.22 16.29
CA ILE A 77 9.88 -8.05 15.19
C ILE A 77 9.97 -7.23 13.90
N GLN A 78 10.54 -7.83 12.86
CA GLN A 78 10.68 -7.25 11.53
C GLN A 78 9.82 -7.99 10.51
#